data_AF-A0A2N9NQB8-F1
#
_entry.id   AF-A0A2N9NQB8-F1
#
_cell.length_a   1.000
_cell.length_b   1.000
_cell.length_c   1.000
_cell.angle_alpha   90.00
_cell.angle_beta   90.00
_cell.angle_gamma   90.00
#
_symmetry.space_group_name_H-M   'P 1'
#
loop_
_entity.id
_entity.type
_entity.pdbx_description
1 polymer ?
#
loop_
_entity_poly.entity_id
_entity_poly.type
_entity_poly.pdbx_seq_one_letter_code
_entity_poly.pdbx_strand_id
1 'polypeptide(L)'
;MMSILQTKWTALVAGGLAYVLTTWAVLQPHKQLAQAAAALEKARETRDAPVAGPSWTFQNAELEQLMGELKNEREAARLRATQLDGLEARLASEHQEICSVTQTVARLQGQLDVAITRVSDAEVNNLKKLAKVYATMSPESAARILKEMDDEPIVKILALMKESESAPIIESLGQGNRGEAKRVAAISDRLRLTLVDSKKNPAP
;
A
#
# COMPACT_ATOMS: atom_id res chain seq x y z
N MET A 1 21.80 22.12 -118.34
CA MET A 1 20.82 22.10 -117.23
C MET A 1 20.28 23.52 -117.07
N MET A 2 19.37 24.05 -117.89
CA MET A 2 18.02 23.60 -118.33
C MET A 2 16.89 24.08 -117.38
N SER A 3 16.40 25.30 -117.68
CA SER A 3 15.00 25.76 -117.71
C SER A 3 14.02 25.42 -116.57
N ILE A 4 14.08 26.13 -115.43
CA ILE A 4 12.95 26.19 -114.46
C ILE A 4 12.59 27.63 -114.01
N LEU A 5 13.33 28.66 -114.44
CA LEU A 5 13.14 30.04 -113.94
C LEU A 5 12.21 30.98 -114.75
N GLN A 6 11.40 30.47 -115.69
CA GLN A 6 10.46 31.31 -116.47
C GLN A 6 8.97 31.00 -116.25
N THR A 7 8.62 30.20 -115.25
CA THR A 7 7.20 29.88 -114.96
C THR A 7 6.66 30.82 -113.89
N LYS A 8 5.63 31.61 -114.21
CA LYS A 8 4.96 32.54 -113.27
C LYS A 8 4.57 31.90 -111.92
N TRP A 9 4.41 30.58 -111.89
CA TRP A 9 4.10 29.80 -110.68
C TRP A 9 5.26 29.69 -109.68
N THR A 10 6.54 29.67 -110.10
CA THR A 10 7.66 29.52 -109.16
C THR A 10 7.88 30.80 -108.33
N ALA A 11 7.63 31.98 -108.90
CA ALA A 11 7.65 33.25 -108.18
C ALA A 11 6.52 33.32 -107.12
N LEU A 12 5.35 32.76 -107.42
CA LEU A 12 4.21 32.73 -106.49
C LEU A 12 4.45 31.74 -105.34
N VAL A 13 5.07 30.59 -105.62
CA VAL A 13 5.48 29.62 -104.59
C VAL A 13 6.62 30.17 -103.73
N ALA A 14 7.62 30.82 -104.32
CA ALA A 14 8.71 31.45 -103.58
C ALA A 14 8.23 32.61 -102.70
N GLY A 15 7.33 33.46 -103.23
CA GLY A 15 6.69 34.53 -102.46
C GLY A 15 5.79 34.00 -101.34
N GLY A 16 5.03 32.93 -101.59
CA GLY A 16 4.22 32.26 -100.58
C GLY A 16 5.05 31.65 -99.46
N LEU A 17 6.17 30.99 -99.79
CA LEU A 17 7.11 30.46 -98.80
C LEU A 17 7.76 31.57 -97.98
N ALA A 18 8.17 32.67 -98.61
CA ALA A 18 8.71 33.83 -97.90
C ALA A 18 7.66 34.48 -96.98
N TYR A 19 6.39 34.55 -97.41
CA TYR A 19 5.30 35.03 -96.57
C TYR A 19 5.06 34.09 -95.38
N VAL A 20 4.98 32.78 -95.58
CA VAL A 20 4.80 31.82 -94.47
C VAL A 20 5.99 31.86 -93.50
N LEU A 21 7.22 31.97 -93.98
CA LEU A 21 8.41 32.09 -93.14
C LEU A 21 8.43 33.39 -92.34
N THR A 22 8.09 34.52 -92.97
CA THR A 22 8.00 35.82 -92.27
C THR A 22 6.83 35.83 -91.28
N THR A 23 5.70 35.22 -91.63
CA THR A 23 4.55 35.08 -90.72
C THR A 23 4.91 34.18 -89.54
N TRP A 24 5.61 33.06 -89.76
CA TRP A 24 6.05 32.14 -88.72
C TRP A 24 7.11 32.77 -87.79
N ALA A 25 8.02 33.57 -88.34
CA ALA A 25 9.02 34.32 -87.59
C ALA A 25 8.42 35.46 -86.75
N VAL A 26 7.34 36.09 -87.23
CA VAL A 26 6.62 37.15 -86.50
C VAL A 26 5.70 36.56 -85.42
N LEU A 27 5.02 35.43 -85.70
CA LEU A 27 4.10 34.83 -84.74
C LEU A 27 4.80 34.11 -83.58
N GLN A 28 6.08 33.75 -83.72
CA GLN A 28 6.90 33.04 -82.71
C GLN A 28 6.08 32.09 -81.83
N PRO A 29 5.37 31.10 -82.43
CA PRO A 29 4.35 30.32 -81.73
C PRO A 29 4.92 29.56 -80.52
N HIS A 30 6.21 29.23 -80.55
CA HIS A 30 6.93 28.60 -79.44
C HIS A 30 6.97 29.48 -78.18
N LYS A 31 7.12 30.81 -78.32
CA LYS A 31 7.13 31.72 -77.16
C LYS A 31 5.72 31.94 -76.62
N GLN A 32 4.72 32.01 -77.49
CA GLN A 32 3.33 32.15 -77.08
C GLN A 32 2.83 30.91 -76.33
N LEU A 33 3.19 29.71 -76.79
CA LEU A 33 2.89 28.46 -76.08
C LEU A 33 3.62 28.37 -74.73
N ALA A 34 4.88 28.78 -74.66
CA ALA A 34 5.63 28.83 -73.40
C ALA A 34 5.04 29.85 -72.40
N GLN A 35 4.60 31.02 -72.88
CA GLN A 35 3.94 32.03 -72.05
C GLN A 35 2.55 31.59 -71.60
N ALA A 36 1.79 30.89 -72.45
CA ALA A 36 0.50 30.31 -72.09
C ALA A 36 0.66 29.18 -71.07
N ALA A 37 1.68 28.33 -71.21
CA ALA A 37 2.02 27.30 -70.23
C ALA A 37 2.44 27.93 -68.89
N ALA A 38 3.30 28.94 -68.90
CA ALA A 38 3.70 29.67 -67.70
C ALA A 38 2.52 30.43 -67.05
N ALA A 39 1.59 30.95 -67.84
CA ALA A 39 0.36 31.58 -67.34
C ALA A 39 -0.58 30.55 -66.71
N LEU A 40 -0.68 29.34 -67.27
CA LEU A 40 -1.44 28.23 -66.70
C LEU A 40 -0.81 27.69 -65.42
N GLU A 41 0.51 27.59 -65.34
CA GLU A 41 1.23 27.22 -64.12
C GLU A 41 1.01 28.28 -63.02
N LYS A 42 1.14 29.57 -63.35
CA LYS A 42 0.87 30.65 -62.40
C LYS A 42 -0.61 30.73 -61.97
N ALA A 43 -1.54 30.39 -62.87
CA ALA A 43 -2.96 30.26 -62.56
C ALA A 43 -3.25 29.04 -61.67
N ARG A 44 -2.46 27.97 -61.81
CA ARG A 44 -2.54 26.79 -60.94
C ARG A 44 -1.97 27.08 -59.56
N GLU A 45 -0.82 27.75 -59.47
CA GLU A 45 -0.23 28.17 -58.19
C GLU A 45 -1.14 29.14 -57.40
N THR A 46 -1.84 30.04 -58.09
CA THR A 46 -2.84 30.92 -57.45
C THR A 46 -4.12 30.22 -57.06
N ARG A 47 -4.46 29.10 -57.71
CA ARG A 47 -5.59 28.23 -57.33
C ARG A 47 -5.24 27.31 -56.15
N ASP A 48 -3.97 26.94 -56.03
CA ASP A 48 -3.44 26.09 -54.95
C ASP A 48 -2.98 26.91 -53.72
N ALA A 49 -3.08 28.25 -53.76
CA ALA A 49 -2.98 29.09 -52.58
C ALA A 49 -4.13 28.77 -51.61
N PRO A 50 -3.90 28.72 -50.29
CA PRO A 50 -4.94 28.37 -49.33
C PRO A 50 -6.06 29.40 -49.38
N VAL A 51 -7.16 29.05 -50.07
CA VAL A 51 -8.39 29.84 -50.08
C VAL A 51 -8.92 29.85 -48.66
N ALA A 52 -8.84 31.00 -48.00
CA ALA A 52 -9.62 31.27 -46.80
C ALA A 52 -11.08 30.96 -47.14
N GLY A 53 -11.67 30.00 -46.44
CA GLY A 53 -13.07 29.63 -46.57
C GLY A 53 -14.01 30.80 -46.26
N PRO A 54 -15.34 30.58 -46.35
CA PRO A 54 -16.34 31.61 -46.06
C PRO A 54 -16.03 32.35 -44.74
N SER A 55 -16.20 33.67 -44.68
CA SER A 55 -15.73 34.54 -43.58
C SER A 55 -16.35 34.27 -42.18
N TRP A 56 -17.22 33.28 -42.06
CA TRP A 56 -17.75 32.72 -40.82
C TRP A 56 -17.04 31.44 -40.35
N THR A 57 -16.12 30.89 -41.14
CA THR A 57 -15.20 29.85 -40.69
C THR A 57 -14.07 30.51 -39.89
N PHE A 58 -14.36 30.87 -38.65
CA PHE A 58 -13.37 31.32 -37.67
C PHE A 58 -12.43 30.16 -37.34
N GLN A 59 -11.40 29.94 -38.17
CA GLN A 59 -10.30 29.03 -37.85
C GLN A 59 -9.32 29.77 -36.94
N ASN A 60 -9.73 30.01 -35.70
CA ASN A 60 -8.88 30.62 -34.68
C ASN A 60 -8.01 29.51 -34.07
N ALA A 61 -6.76 29.40 -34.54
CA ALA A 61 -5.80 28.41 -34.04
C ALA A 61 -5.62 28.49 -32.51
N GLU A 62 -5.72 29.70 -31.93
CA GLU A 62 -5.66 29.92 -30.48
C GLU A 62 -6.83 29.26 -29.73
N LEU A 63 -8.05 29.28 -30.31
CA LEU A 63 -9.21 28.64 -29.69
C LEU A 63 -9.08 27.11 -29.72
N GLU A 64 -8.57 26.55 -30.82
CA GLU A 64 -8.31 25.10 -30.92
C GLU A 64 -7.21 24.68 -29.94
N GLN A 65 -6.17 25.50 -29.77
CA GLN A 65 -5.13 25.27 -28.76
C GLN A 65 -5.70 25.26 -27.34
N LEU A 66 -6.49 26.28 -26.96
CA LEU A 66 -7.12 26.35 -25.64
C LEU A 66 -8.09 25.18 -25.38
N MET A 67 -8.84 24.75 -26.40
CA MET A 67 -9.68 23.56 -26.31
C MET A 67 -8.85 22.29 -26.11
N GLY A 68 -7.70 22.19 -26.77
CA GLY A 68 -6.73 21.10 -26.56
C GLY A 68 -6.18 21.08 -25.14
N GLU A 69 -5.76 22.24 -24.62
CA GLU A 69 -5.27 22.40 -23.25
C GLU A 69 -6.35 22.02 -22.22
N LEU A 70 -7.58 22.51 -22.36
CA LEU A 70 -8.71 22.16 -21.49
C LEU A 70 -9.04 20.66 -21.52
N LYS A 71 -8.96 20.01 -22.68
CA LYS A 71 -9.14 18.56 -22.80
C LYS A 71 -8.04 17.81 -22.06
N ASN A 72 -6.78 18.21 -22.25
CA ASN A 72 -5.64 17.60 -21.58
C ASN A 72 -5.73 17.76 -20.05
N GLU A 73 -6.10 18.94 -19.57
CA GLU A 73 -6.30 19.19 -18.14
C GLU A 73 -7.45 18.35 -17.57
N ARG A 74 -8.56 18.24 -18.30
CA ARG A 74 -9.70 17.41 -17.91
C ARG A 74 -9.33 15.93 -17.85
N GLU A 75 -8.55 15.44 -18.81
CA GLU A 75 -8.05 14.06 -18.81
C GLU A 75 -7.08 13.81 -17.66
N ALA A 76 -6.16 14.74 -17.40
CA ALA A 76 -5.25 14.67 -16.26
C ALA A 76 -6.01 14.67 -14.92
N ALA A 77 -7.03 15.52 -14.78
CA ALA A 77 -7.89 15.57 -13.60
C ALA A 77 -8.68 14.25 -13.43
N ARG A 78 -9.21 13.70 -14.53
CA ARG A 78 -9.92 12.42 -14.51
C ARG A 78 -9.01 11.27 -14.08
N LEU A 79 -7.78 11.23 -14.58
CA LEU A 79 -6.79 10.24 -14.19
C LEU A 79 -6.48 10.33 -12.70
N ARG A 80 -6.24 11.55 -12.18
CA ARG A 80 -6.01 11.76 -10.74
C ARG A 80 -7.20 11.32 -9.89
N ALA A 81 -8.43 11.63 -10.32
CA ALA A 81 -9.65 11.18 -9.63
C ALA A 81 -9.69 9.64 -9.54
N THR A 82 -9.46 8.93 -10.64
CA THR A 82 -9.44 7.46 -10.62
C THR A 82 -8.32 6.87 -9.76
N GLN A 83 -7.17 7.56 -9.66
CA GLN A 83 -6.07 7.15 -8.78
C GLN A 83 -6.45 7.34 -7.30
N LEU A 84 -7.09 8.48 -6.97
CA LEU A 84 -7.57 8.75 -5.61
C LEU A 84 -8.64 7.74 -5.20
N ASP A 85 -9.62 7.46 -6.06
CA ASP A 85 -10.65 6.44 -5.79
C ASP A 85 -10.04 5.07 -5.49
N GLY A 86 -8.99 4.68 -6.24
CA GLY A 86 -8.27 3.43 -6.00
C GLY A 86 -7.52 3.40 -4.67
N LEU A 87 -6.92 4.53 -4.27
CA LEU A 87 -6.24 4.66 -2.98
C LEU A 87 -7.23 4.66 -1.81
N GLU A 88 -8.37 5.35 -1.96
CA GLU A 88 -9.44 5.38 -0.95
C GLU A 88 -10.00 3.98 -0.71
N ALA A 89 -10.28 3.22 -1.77
CA ALA A 89 -10.75 1.84 -1.66
C ALA A 89 -9.74 0.95 -0.93
N ARG A 90 -8.45 1.11 -1.24
CA ARG A 90 -7.37 0.37 -0.55
C ARG A 90 -7.27 0.75 0.92
N LEU A 91 -7.27 2.05 1.23
CA LEU A 91 -7.18 2.54 2.61
C LEU A 91 -8.40 2.08 3.43
N ALA A 92 -9.59 2.06 2.84
CA ALA A 92 -10.78 1.51 3.49
C ALA A 92 -10.62 0.03 3.85
N SER A 93 -10.06 -0.79 2.94
CA SER A 93 -9.77 -2.21 3.23
C SER A 93 -8.72 -2.38 4.32
N GLU A 94 -7.62 -1.63 4.27
CA GLU A 94 -6.57 -1.66 5.29
C GLU A 94 -7.11 -1.20 6.66
N HIS A 95 -7.98 -0.18 6.69
CA HIS A 95 -8.64 0.26 7.91
C HIS A 95 -9.53 -0.83 8.51
N GLN A 96 -10.31 -1.52 7.68
CA GLN A 96 -11.15 -2.63 8.13
C GLN A 96 -10.31 -3.79 8.69
N GLU A 97 -9.19 -4.11 8.05
CA GLU A 97 -8.25 -5.11 8.55
C GLU A 97 -7.67 -4.71 9.91
N ILE A 98 -7.21 -3.46 10.05
CA ILE A 98 -6.69 -2.94 11.34
C ILE A 98 -7.77 -2.99 12.42
N CYS A 99 -9.00 -2.59 12.12
CA CYS A 99 -10.13 -2.72 13.07
C CYS A 99 -10.37 -4.17 13.49
N SER A 100 -10.30 -5.13 12.56
CA SER A 100 -10.48 -6.54 12.87
C SER A 100 -9.36 -7.12 13.75
N VAL A 101 -8.11 -6.71 13.49
CA VAL A 101 -6.94 -7.13 14.25
C VAL A 101 -6.98 -6.53 15.65
N THR A 102 -7.28 -5.24 15.77
CA THR A 102 -7.39 -4.57 17.09
C THR A 102 -8.50 -5.17 17.94
N GLN A 103 -9.67 -5.47 17.35
CA GLN A 103 -10.75 -6.18 18.06
C GLN A 103 -10.32 -7.60 18.49
N THR A 104 -9.59 -8.31 17.64
CA THR A 104 -9.08 -9.65 17.96
C THR A 104 -8.07 -9.60 19.11
N VAL A 105 -7.15 -8.64 19.10
CA VAL A 105 -6.18 -8.44 20.17
C VAL A 105 -6.89 -8.10 21.49
N ALA A 106 -7.83 -7.17 21.48
CA ALA A 106 -8.61 -6.82 22.67
C ALA A 106 -9.37 -8.03 23.24
N ARG A 107 -9.97 -8.85 22.37
CA ARG A 107 -10.64 -10.09 22.77
C ARG A 107 -9.66 -11.09 23.39
N LEU A 108 -8.49 -11.28 22.80
CA LEU A 108 -7.46 -12.19 23.32
C LEU A 108 -6.91 -11.73 24.66
N GLN A 109 -6.69 -10.43 24.84
CA GLN A 109 -6.31 -9.85 26.13
C GLN A 109 -7.36 -10.14 27.20
N GLY A 110 -8.64 -9.86 26.93
CA GLY A 110 -9.71 -10.17 27.87
C GLY A 110 -9.84 -11.67 28.18
N GLN A 111 -9.63 -12.55 27.20
CA GLN A 111 -9.60 -14.00 27.42
C GLN A 111 -8.41 -14.43 28.29
N LEU A 112 -7.25 -13.80 28.10
CA LEU A 112 -6.05 -14.08 28.89
C LEU A 112 -6.22 -13.61 30.34
N ASP A 113 -6.77 -12.42 30.57
CA ASP A 113 -7.03 -11.91 31.93
C ASP A 113 -7.99 -12.82 32.70
N VAL A 114 -9.06 -13.27 32.05
CA VAL A 114 -10.01 -14.24 32.63
C VAL A 114 -9.35 -15.60 32.87
N ALA A 115 -8.49 -16.06 31.96
CA ALA A 115 -7.76 -17.30 32.15
C ALA A 115 -6.75 -17.22 33.32
N ILE A 116 -6.01 -16.11 33.42
CA ILE A 116 -5.03 -15.89 34.49
C ILE A 116 -5.73 -15.85 35.84
N THR A 117 -6.79 -15.06 35.97
CA THR A 117 -7.59 -14.97 37.21
C THR A 117 -8.18 -16.34 37.60
N ARG A 118 -8.72 -17.09 36.63
CA ARG A 118 -9.22 -18.44 36.88
C ARG A 118 -8.13 -19.40 37.33
N VAL A 119 -6.94 -19.32 36.74
CA VAL A 119 -5.79 -20.16 37.12
C VAL A 119 -5.30 -19.79 38.51
N SER A 120 -5.17 -18.50 38.84
CA SER A 120 -4.75 -18.07 40.18
C SER A 120 -5.77 -18.50 41.24
N ASP A 121 -7.07 -18.34 40.98
CA ASP A 121 -8.12 -18.79 41.88
C ASP A 121 -8.13 -20.31 42.05
N ALA A 122 -7.93 -21.06 40.96
CA ALA A 122 -7.82 -22.50 41.01
C ALA A 122 -6.58 -22.95 41.79
N GLU A 123 -5.43 -22.30 41.61
CA GLU A 123 -4.19 -22.56 42.35
C GLU A 123 -4.40 -22.29 43.84
N VAL A 124 -4.93 -21.13 44.23
CA VAL A 124 -5.22 -20.79 45.63
C VAL A 124 -6.19 -21.80 46.24
N ASN A 125 -7.25 -22.18 45.53
CA ASN A 125 -8.20 -23.19 46.02
C ASN A 125 -7.56 -24.57 46.17
N ASN A 126 -6.68 -24.97 45.26
CA ASN A 126 -5.94 -26.23 45.35
C ASN A 126 -4.96 -26.21 46.52
N LEU A 127 -4.21 -25.12 46.69
CA LEU A 127 -3.30 -24.93 47.82
C LEU A 127 -4.04 -24.92 49.15
N LYS A 128 -5.22 -24.29 49.25
CA LYS A 128 -6.07 -24.36 50.45
C LYS A 128 -6.54 -25.79 50.76
N LYS A 129 -6.87 -26.58 49.74
CA LYS A 129 -7.22 -27.99 49.93
C LYS A 129 -6.03 -28.79 50.44
N LEU A 130 -4.84 -28.60 49.84
CA LEU A 130 -3.61 -29.24 50.30
C LEU A 130 -3.27 -28.85 51.74
N ALA A 131 -3.32 -27.56 52.07
CA ALA A 131 -3.15 -27.05 53.43
C ALA A 131 -4.10 -27.74 54.42
N LYS A 132 -5.38 -27.89 54.06
CA LYS A 132 -6.36 -28.60 54.91
C LYS A 132 -6.04 -30.08 55.06
N VAL A 133 -5.65 -30.77 53.99
CA VAL A 133 -5.26 -32.19 54.04
C VAL A 133 -4.06 -32.38 54.96
N TYR A 134 -3.02 -31.55 54.82
CA TYR A 134 -1.84 -31.58 55.68
C TYR A 134 -2.13 -31.15 57.12
N ALA A 135 -3.09 -30.26 57.35
CA ALA A 135 -3.55 -29.89 58.69
C ALA A 135 -4.30 -31.03 59.40
N THR A 136 -5.06 -31.84 58.65
CA THR A 136 -5.83 -32.96 59.23
C THR A 136 -5.02 -34.21 59.52
N MET A 137 -3.82 -34.35 58.95
CA MET A 137 -2.94 -35.49 59.23
C MET A 137 -2.02 -35.23 60.42
N SER A 138 -1.30 -36.26 60.89
CA SER A 138 -0.35 -36.06 61.99
C SER A 138 0.82 -35.15 61.56
N PRO A 139 1.29 -34.23 62.44
CA PRO A 139 2.37 -33.29 62.11
C PRO A 139 3.65 -33.98 61.64
N GLU A 140 3.99 -35.13 62.22
CA GLU A 140 5.15 -35.94 61.82
C GLU A 140 5.00 -36.51 60.39
N SER A 141 3.80 -36.96 60.01
CA SER A 141 3.54 -37.49 58.67
C SER A 141 3.57 -36.36 57.64
N ALA A 142 2.97 -35.22 57.95
CA ALA A 142 3.03 -34.03 57.09
C ALA A 142 4.49 -33.59 56.88
N ALA A 143 5.28 -33.50 57.95
CA ALA A 143 6.68 -33.12 57.88
C ALA A 143 7.50 -34.08 57.00
N ARG A 144 7.28 -35.40 57.09
CA ARG A 144 7.95 -36.38 56.22
C ARG A 144 7.65 -36.14 54.73
N ILE A 145 6.40 -35.85 54.39
CA ILE A 145 6.02 -35.56 52.99
C ILE A 145 6.63 -34.24 52.52
N LEU A 146 6.60 -33.20 53.36
CA LEU A 146 7.17 -31.89 53.03
C LEU A 146 8.71 -31.93 52.89
N LYS A 147 9.41 -32.87 53.53
CA LYS A 147 10.87 -33.04 53.35
C LYS A 147 11.24 -33.35 51.89
N GLU A 148 10.41 -34.12 51.19
CA GLU A 148 10.64 -34.53 49.79
C GLU A 148 10.21 -33.47 48.77
N MET A 149 9.50 -32.42 49.19
CA MET A 149 9.05 -31.33 48.31
C MET A 149 10.06 -30.20 48.24
N ASP A 150 9.95 -29.34 47.21
CA ASP A 150 10.71 -28.10 47.10
C ASP A 150 10.26 -27.03 48.11
N ASP A 151 11.14 -26.07 48.42
CA ASP A 151 10.87 -25.03 49.44
C ASP A 151 9.71 -24.09 49.08
N GLU A 152 9.55 -23.75 47.81
CA GLU A 152 8.55 -22.78 47.35
C GLU A 152 7.09 -23.23 47.58
N PRO A 153 6.66 -24.44 47.15
CA PRO A 153 5.31 -24.90 47.43
C PRO A 153 5.06 -25.11 48.93
N ILE A 154 6.09 -25.47 49.72
CA ILE A 154 5.97 -25.60 51.18
C ILE A 154 5.59 -24.24 51.80
N VAL A 155 6.31 -23.17 51.44
CA VAL A 155 6.01 -21.82 51.95
C VAL A 155 4.58 -21.41 51.59
N LYS A 156 4.14 -21.64 50.35
CA LYS A 156 2.78 -21.29 49.89
C LYS A 156 1.69 -22.06 50.67
N ILE A 157 1.90 -23.34 50.93
CA ILE A 157 0.95 -24.17 51.70
C ILE A 157 0.92 -23.73 53.15
N LEU A 158 2.07 -23.57 53.80
CA LEU A 158 2.17 -23.16 55.21
C LEU A 158 1.59 -21.75 55.44
N ALA A 159 1.71 -20.84 54.46
CA ALA A 159 1.12 -19.50 54.52
C ALA A 159 -0.41 -19.50 54.53
N LEU A 160 -1.05 -20.56 54.01
CA LEU A 160 -2.51 -20.71 53.98
C LEU A 160 -3.06 -21.49 55.17
N MET A 161 -2.19 -22.05 56.02
CA MET A 161 -2.54 -22.76 57.25
C MET A 161 -2.65 -21.80 58.43
N LYS A 162 -3.36 -22.21 59.49
CA LYS A 162 -3.37 -21.47 60.76
C LYS A 162 -2.04 -21.69 61.49
N GLU A 163 -1.57 -20.67 62.21
CA GLU A 163 -0.32 -20.74 62.98
C GLU A 163 -0.29 -21.92 63.98
N SER A 164 -1.42 -22.27 64.56
CA SER A 164 -1.56 -23.41 65.49
C SER A 164 -1.34 -24.77 64.82
N GLU A 165 -1.61 -24.88 63.52
CA GLU A 165 -1.50 -26.12 62.73
C GLU A 165 -0.12 -26.22 62.07
N SER A 166 0.45 -25.10 61.63
CA SER A 166 1.76 -25.07 60.97
C SER A 166 2.94 -25.13 61.93
N ALA A 167 2.83 -24.58 63.15
CA ALA A 167 3.88 -24.62 64.16
C ALA A 167 4.42 -26.03 64.48
N PRO A 168 3.58 -27.04 64.81
CA PRO A 168 4.09 -28.38 65.09
C PRO A 168 4.70 -29.07 63.85
N ILE A 169 4.24 -28.72 62.64
CA ILE A 169 4.80 -29.26 61.39
C ILE A 169 6.20 -28.70 61.15
N ILE A 170 6.40 -27.39 61.35
CA ILE A 170 7.70 -26.71 61.25
C ILE A 170 8.69 -27.30 62.26
N GLU A 171 8.22 -27.58 63.48
CA GLU A 171 9.02 -28.24 64.52
C GLU A 171 9.47 -29.63 64.06
N SER A 172 8.55 -30.49 63.62
CA SER A 172 8.88 -31.83 63.09
C SER A 172 9.75 -31.79 61.83
N LEU A 173 9.65 -30.73 61.01
CA LEU A 173 10.47 -30.54 59.82
C LEU A 173 11.92 -30.20 60.17
N GLY A 174 12.13 -29.46 61.27
CA GLY A 174 13.45 -29.08 61.79
C GLY A 174 14.11 -30.17 62.64
N GLN A 175 13.33 -31.13 63.14
CA GLN A 175 13.83 -32.31 63.83
C GLN A 175 14.53 -33.25 62.83
N GLY A 176 15.87 -33.22 62.84
CA GLY A 176 16.73 -33.94 61.90
C GLY A 176 18.18 -33.44 61.93
N ASN A 177 18.84 -33.45 60.77
CA ASN A 177 20.23 -33.00 60.65
C ASN A 177 20.36 -31.45 60.63
N ARG A 178 21.55 -30.91 60.90
CA ARG A 178 21.84 -29.46 60.86
C ARG A 178 21.47 -28.80 59.51
N GLY A 179 21.47 -29.56 58.42
CA GLY A 179 21.02 -29.09 57.10
C GLY A 179 19.51 -28.83 57.04
N GLU A 180 18.71 -29.69 57.64
CA GLU A 180 17.24 -29.57 57.69
C GLU A 180 16.84 -28.38 58.56
N ALA A 181 17.47 -28.20 59.72
CA ALA A 181 17.24 -27.03 60.57
C ALA A 181 17.53 -25.70 59.84
N LYS A 182 18.60 -25.64 59.04
CA LYS A 182 18.90 -24.45 58.20
C LYS A 182 17.86 -24.23 57.10
N ARG A 183 17.40 -25.31 56.47
CA ARG A 183 16.36 -25.26 55.44
C ARG A 183 15.04 -24.73 56.02
N VAL A 184 14.65 -25.21 57.18
CA VAL A 184 13.45 -24.74 57.89
C VAL A 184 13.57 -23.27 58.31
N ALA A 185 14.75 -22.84 58.76
CA ALA A 185 15.00 -21.42 59.03
C ALA A 185 14.80 -20.56 57.77
N ALA A 186 15.32 -20.99 56.60
CA ALA A 186 15.12 -20.29 55.33
C ALA A 186 13.64 -20.27 54.88
N ILE A 187 12.91 -21.37 55.08
CA ILE A 187 11.46 -21.44 54.84
C ILE A 187 10.71 -20.47 55.75
N SER A 188 11.11 -20.37 57.02
CA SER A 188 10.50 -19.48 58.01
C SER A 188 10.77 -18.00 57.68
N ASP A 189 11.98 -17.67 57.24
CA ASP A 189 12.32 -16.33 56.76
C ASP A 189 11.50 -15.93 55.52
N ARG A 190 11.32 -16.87 54.58
CA ARG A 190 10.48 -16.66 53.39
C ARG A 190 9.01 -16.52 53.75
N LEU A 191 8.51 -17.32 54.68
CA LEU A 191 7.14 -17.23 55.19
C LEU A 191 6.86 -15.87 55.82
N ARG A 192 7.84 -15.30 56.55
CA ARG A 192 7.73 -13.94 57.08
C ARG A 192 7.54 -12.91 55.97
N LEU A 193 8.26 -13.04 54.86
CA LEU A 193 8.17 -12.09 53.74
C LEU A 193 6.79 -12.16 53.06
N THR A 194 6.27 -13.37 52.81
CA THR A 194 4.97 -13.53 52.15
C THR A 194 3.80 -13.02 53.00
N LEU A 195 3.86 -13.18 54.32
CA LEU A 195 2.86 -12.63 55.25
C LEU A 195 2.89 -11.08 55.30
N VAL A 196 4.08 -10.47 55.23
CA VAL A 196 4.23 -9.01 55.23
C VAL A 196 3.69 -8.40 53.94
N ASP A 197 3.97 -9.00 52.79
CA ASP A 197 3.47 -8.52 51.49
C ASP A 197 1.95 -8.64 51.39
N SER A 198 1.36 -9.72 51.90
CA SER A 198 -0.11 -9.90 51.99
C SER A 198 -0.78 -8.82 52.84
N LYS A 199 -0.16 -8.40 53.96
CA LYS A 199 -0.70 -7.34 54.83
C LYS A 199 -0.56 -5.95 54.22
N LYS A 200 0.47 -5.71 53.41
CA LYS A 200 0.74 -4.42 52.77
C LYS A 200 -0.10 -4.18 51.52
N ASN A 201 -0.53 -5.26 50.85
CA ASN A 201 -1.36 -5.20 49.65
C ASN A 201 -2.67 -5.94 49.91
N PRO A 202 -3.66 -5.32 50.59
CA PRO A 202 -5.00 -5.89 50.61
C PRO A 202 -5.44 -6.02 49.15
N ALA A 203 -5.85 -7.23 48.76
CA ALA A 203 -6.39 -7.50 47.44
C ALA A 203 -7.42 -6.40 47.06
N PRO A 204 -7.46 -5.97 45.79
CA PRO A 204 -8.48 -5.04 45.32
C PRO A 204 -9.90 -5.60 45.52
#